data_AF-A0A3B4WY62-F1
#
_entry.id   AF-A0A3B4WY62-F1
#
_cell.length_a   1.000
_cell.length_b   1.000
_cell.length_c   1.000
_cell.angle_alpha   90.00
_cell.angle_beta   90.00
_cell.angle_gamma   90.00
#
_symmetry.space_group_name_H-M   'P 1'
#
loop_
_entity.id
_entity.type
_entity.pdbx_description
1 polymer ?
#
loop_
_entity_poly.entity_id
_entity_poly.type
_entity_poly.pdbx_seq_one_letter_code
_entity_poly.pdbx_strand_id
1 'polypeptide(L)'
;MLTKREMKKEENPNSSTEIKDEQERFSRLILDIQKREGNVESAAVLKVASKKMDTNPFFPQALARVYYIELKDYNKAEMWAKEAKKRDPQSSFVADTLGQVHKNHLNYLNPLNEKRKELHFVDRHRTALIKGVRDTGAILDKLMDEELISNETYDAVRALTTPQDQMREILRFVSSAGRRSKDAFYQIIKGMKNLKHLISELQGSR
;
A
#
# COMPACT_ATOMS: atom_id res chain seq x y z
N MET A 1 -34.78 -8.88 11.35
CA MET A 1 -34.69 -7.80 10.32
C MET A 1 -33.93 -6.64 10.94
N LEU A 2 -32.70 -6.39 10.47
CA LEU A 2 -31.84 -5.30 10.96
C LEU A 2 -31.99 -4.09 10.01
N THR A 3 -32.56 -3.01 10.52
CA THR A 3 -32.85 -1.78 9.79
C THR A 3 -31.56 -1.00 9.48
N LYS A 4 -31.35 -0.69 8.20
CA LYS A 4 -30.31 0.22 7.69
C LYS A 4 -30.42 1.58 8.40
N ARG A 5 -29.29 2.11 8.89
CA ARG A 5 -29.21 3.51 9.36
C ARG A 5 -28.66 4.38 8.23
N GLU A 6 -29.43 5.40 7.85
CA GLU A 6 -29.04 6.44 6.90
C GLU A 6 -28.00 7.39 7.53
N MET A 7 -26.98 7.76 6.76
CA MET A 7 -25.95 8.72 7.18
C MET A 7 -26.32 10.12 6.68
N LYS A 8 -26.48 11.09 7.60
CA LYS A 8 -26.43 12.51 7.24
C LYS A 8 -24.96 12.95 7.18
N LYS A 9 -24.54 13.48 6.02
CA LYS A 9 -23.27 14.16 5.81
C LYS A 9 -23.41 15.62 6.28
N GLU A 10 -22.51 16.05 7.16
CA GLU A 10 -22.06 17.44 7.22
C GLU A 10 -20.58 17.45 6.85
N GLU A 11 -20.25 18.16 5.77
CA GLU A 11 -18.91 18.21 5.18
C GLU A 11 -18.12 19.36 5.81
N ASN A 12 -16.95 19.05 6.40
CA ASN A 12 -15.91 20.03 6.71
C ASN A 12 -14.65 19.64 5.92
N PRO A 13 -14.06 20.50 5.06
CA PRO A 13 -13.17 20.03 3.99
C PRO A 13 -11.75 19.64 4.41
N ASN A 14 -11.37 19.76 5.69
CA ASN A 14 -9.98 19.63 6.13
C ASN A 14 -9.71 18.58 7.23
N SER A 15 -10.63 17.67 7.53
CA SER A 15 -10.37 16.53 8.47
C SER A 15 -10.65 15.14 7.87
N SER A 16 -10.97 15.09 6.57
CA SER A 16 -11.54 13.93 5.89
C SER A 16 -10.60 12.72 5.75
N THR A 17 -9.29 12.92 5.82
CA THR A 17 -8.28 11.88 5.59
C THR A 17 -7.89 11.15 6.88
N GLU A 18 -7.64 11.89 7.97
CA GLU A 18 -7.23 11.30 9.26
C GLU A 18 -8.41 10.63 9.99
N ILE A 19 -9.63 11.20 9.90
CA ILE A 19 -10.82 10.63 10.57
C ILE A 19 -11.25 9.31 9.91
N LYS A 20 -11.01 9.12 8.60
CA LYS A 20 -11.33 7.85 7.91
C LYS A 20 -10.38 6.73 8.32
N ASP A 21 -9.09 7.02 8.46
CA ASP A 21 -8.07 6.00 8.78
C ASP A 21 -8.24 5.41 10.19
N GLU A 22 -8.64 6.20 11.19
CA GLU A 22 -8.91 5.66 12.53
C GLU A 22 -10.20 4.85 12.61
N GLN A 23 -11.25 5.24 11.87
CA GLN A 23 -12.56 4.59 11.90
C GLN A 23 -12.57 3.23 11.16
N GLU A 24 -11.61 2.98 10.26
CA GLU A 24 -11.44 1.68 9.60
C GLU A 24 -10.62 0.67 10.42
N ARG A 25 -9.77 1.11 11.36
CA ARG A 25 -8.83 0.23 12.10
C ARG A 25 -9.50 -0.69 13.11
N PHE A 26 -10.57 -0.25 13.76
CA PHE A 26 -11.30 -1.01 14.78
C PHE A 26 -12.79 -0.64 14.84
N SER A 27 -13.62 -1.54 15.37
CA SER A 27 -15.01 -1.18 15.66
C SER A 27 -15.09 -0.18 16.81
N ARG A 28 -16.16 0.61 16.87
CA ARG A 28 -16.38 1.62 17.93
C ARG A 28 -16.21 1.05 19.35
N LEU A 29 -16.68 -0.19 19.59
CA LEU A 29 -16.51 -0.85 20.88
C LEU A 29 -15.03 -0.98 21.27
N ILE A 30 -14.18 -1.39 20.34
CA ILE A 30 -12.75 -1.60 20.61
C ILE A 30 -12.06 -0.25 20.82
N LEU A 31 -12.40 0.75 20.00
CA LEU A 31 -11.90 2.12 20.16
C LEU A 31 -12.28 2.70 21.53
N ASP A 32 -13.53 2.48 21.98
CA ASP A 32 -14.00 2.94 23.29
C ASP A 32 -13.27 2.22 24.44
N ILE A 33 -12.99 0.91 24.32
CA ILE A 33 -12.19 0.15 25.30
C ILE A 33 -10.75 0.69 25.33
N GLN A 34 -10.11 0.88 24.18
CA GLN A 34 -8.74 1.41 24.10
C GLN A 34 -8.64 2.82 24.69
N LYS A 35 -9.63 3.68 24.41
CA LYS A 35 -9.69 5.03 24.96
C LYS A 35 -9.79 5.04 26.49
N ARG A 36 -10.46 4.04 27.07
CA ARG A 36 -10.67 3.95 28.52
C ARG A 36 -9.52 3.27 29.25
N GLU A 37 -9.04 2.16 28.70
CA GLU A 37 -8.14 1.22 29.40
C GLU A 37 -6.70 1.31 28.89
N GLY A 38 -6.48 1.79 27.67
CA GLY A 38 -5.19 1.69 26.98
C GLY A 38 -5.07 0.46 26.10
N ASN A 39 -4.07 0.45 25.20
CA ASN A 39 -3.90 -0.61 24.21
C ASN A 39 -3.61 -1.98 24.82
N VAL A 40 -2.75 -2.06 25.84
CA VAL A 40 -2.34 -3.33 26.46
C VAL A 40 -3.51 -3.93 27.25
N GLU A 41 -4.17 -3.11 28.04
CA GLU A 41 -5.29 -3.48 28.90
C GLU A 41 -6.52 -3.84 28.06
N SER A 42 -6.73 -3.18 26.91
CA SER A 42 -7.79 -3.55 25.97
C SER A 42 -7.70 -5.01 25.53
N ALA A 43 -6.49 -5.54 25.34
CA ALA A 43 -6.28 -6.94 24.99
C ALA A 43 -6.66 -7.87 26.16
N ALA A 44 -6.44 -7.46 27.41
CA ALA A 44 -6.86 -8.21 28.59
C ALA A 44 -8.39 -8.24 28.71
N VAL A 45 -9.06 -7.10 28.51
CA VAL A 45 -10.54 -7.00 28.51
C VAL A 45 -11.14 -7.92 27.44
N LEU A 46 -10.62 -7.87 26.21
CA LEU A 46 -11.08 -8.72 25.12
C LEU A 46 -10.81 -10.20 25.36
N LYS A 47 -9.69 -10.54 26.01
CA LYS A 47 -9.38 -11.91 26.42
C LYS A 47 -10.40 -12.43 27.45
N VAL A 48 -10.79 -11.62 28.43
CA VAL A 48 -11.83 -11.97 29.40
C VAL A 48 -13.18 -12.14 28.69
N ALA A 49 -13.55 -11.22 27.80
CA ALA A 49 -14.78 -11.31 27.02
C ALA A 49 -14.82 -12.58 26.15
N SER A 50 -13.72 -12.92 25.47
CA SER A 50 -13.58 -14.13 24.66
C SER A 50 -13.74 -15.42 25.45
N LYS A 51 -13.35 -15.43 26.73
CA LYS A 51 -13.55 -16.58 27.64
C LYS A 51 -14.98 -16.67 28.13
N LYS A 52 -15.61 -15.53 28.43
CA LYS A 52 -16.99 -15.48 28.93
C LYS A 52 -18.02 -15.74 27.84
N MET A 53 -17.71 -15.37 26.60
CA MET A 53 -18.49 -15.61 25.40
C MET A 53 -17.71 -16.57 24.50
N ASP A 54 -17.60 -17.81 24.94
CA ASP A 54 -16.74 -18.86 24.37
C ASP A 54 -17.15 -19.33 22.98
N THR A 55 -18.42 -19.17 22.61
CA THR A 55 -18.94 -19.46 21.26
C THR A 55 -18.79 -18.30 20.28
N ASN A 56 -18.57 -17.07 20.76
CA ASN A 56 -18.55 -15.90 19.89
C ASN A 56 -17.16 -15.74 19.23
N PRO A 57 -17.05 -15.72 17.88
CA PRO A 57 -15.78 -15.61 17.18
C PRO A 57 -15.23 -14.17 17.13
N PHE A 58 -16.04 -13.15 17.37
CA PHE A 58 -15.65 -11.75 17.18
C PHE A 58 -14.72 -11.21 18.26
N PHE A 59 -14.78 -11.73 19.50
CA PHE A 59 -13.83 -11.35 20.55
C PHE A 59 -12.41 -11.85 20.29
N PRO A 60 -12.18 -13.16 20.00
CA PRO A 60 -10.84 -13.61 19.62
C PRO A 60 -10.39 -12.98 18.29
N GLN A 61 -11.30 -12.69 17.35
CA GLN A 61 -10.97 -11.95 16.13
C GLN A 61 -10.50 -10.51 16.42
N ALA A 62 -11.22 -9.77 17.27
CA ALA A 62 -10.83 -8.42 17.67
C ALA A 62 -9.52 -8.42 18.46
N LEU A 63 -9.32 -9.41 19.33
CA LEU A 63 -8.10 -9.59 20.09
C LEU A 63 -6.90 -9.85 19.17
N ALA A 64 -7.06 -10.66 18.12
CA ALA A 64 -6.04 -10.85 17.11
C ALA A 64 -5.65 -9.52 16.44
N ARG A 65 -6.65 -8.70 16.08
CA ARG A 65 -6.44 -7.35 15.50
C ARG A 65 -5.68 -6.44 16.45
N VAL A 66 -6.03 -6.36 17.73
CA VAL A 66 -5.28 -5.57 18.73
C VAL A 66 -3.82 -6.02 18.79
N TYR A 67 -3.56 -7.33 18.78
CA TYR A 67 -2.19 -7.83 18.83
C TYR A 67 -1.35 -7.47 17.60
N TYR A 68 -1.84 -7.62 16.36
CA TYR A 68 -1.02 -7.32 15.18
C TYR A 68 -1.01 -5.83 14.79
N ILE A 69 -2.06 -5.06 15.14
CA ILE A 69 -2.15 -3.63 14.83
C ILE A 69 -1.39 -2.82 15.87
N GLU A 70 -1.70 -2.99 17.15
CA GLU A 70 -1.19 -2.12 18.22
C GLU A 70 0.05 -2.69 18.92
N LEU A 71 -0.02 -3.97 19.32
CA LEU A 71 1.00 -4.55 20.21
C LEU A 71 2.17 -5.20 19.44
N LYS A 72 2.04 -5.37 18.13
CA LYS A 72 3.00 -6.03 17.24
C LYS A 72 3.43 -7.43 17.71
N ASP A 73 2.57 -8.12 18.47
CA ASP A 73 2.78 -9.50 18.92
C ASP A 73 2.07 -10.47 17.96
N TYR A 74 2.76 -10.81 16.87
CA TYR A 74 2.20 -11.63 15.80
C TYR A 74 1.92 -13.08 16.22
N ASN A 75 2.65 -13.61 17.20
CA ASN A 75 2.43 -14.95 17.74
C ASN A 75 1.07 -15.03 18.46
N LYS A 76 0.79 -14.06 19.33
CA LYS A 76 -0.54 -13.98 19.97
C LYS A 76 -1.62 -13.65 18.96
N ALA A 77 -1.36 -12.76 18.00
CA ALA A 77 -2.32 -12.44 16.96
C ALA A 77 -2.76 -13.69 16.17
N GLU A 78 -1.80 -14.52 15.76
CA GLU A 78 -2.08 -15.76 15.03
C GLU A 78 -2.86 -16.77 15.87
N MET A 79 -2.45 -16.95 17.14
CA MET A 79 -3.15 -17.83 18.09
C MET A 79 -4.64 -17.46 18.20
N TRP A 80 -4.95 -16.18 18.37
CA TRP A 80 -6.32 -15.69 18.51
C TRP A 80 -7.11 -15.69 17.20
N ALA A 81 -6.45 -15.45 16.05
CA ALA A 81 -7.10 -15.58 14.74
C ALA A 81 -7.49 -17.04 14.45
N LYS A 82 -6.64 -18.00 14.81
CA LYS A 82 -6.95 -19.45 14.73
C LYS A 82 -8.10 -19.83 15.66
N GLU A 83 -8.13 -19.31 16.88
CA GLU A 83 -9.23 -19.54 17.82
C GLU A 83 -10.56 -18.97 17.28
N ALA A 84 -10.55 -17.77 16.70
CA ALA A 84 -11.74 -17.20 16.05
C ALA A 84 -12.22 -18.11 14.89
N LYS A 85 -11.32 -18.54 14.01
CA LYS A 85 -11.62 -19.45 12.90
C LYS A 85 -12.16 -20.81 13.37
N LYS A 86 -11.68 -21.31 14.52
CA LYS A 86 -12.20 -22.54 15.12
C LYS A 86 -13.64 -22.37 15.59
N ARG A 87 -14.01 -21.20 16.13
CA ARG A 87 -15.38 -20.91 16.60
C ARG A 87 -16.36 -20.71 15.46
N ASP A 88 -15.91 -20.19 14.31
CA ASP A 88 -16.74 -20.04 13.11
C ASP A 88 -15.95 -20.37 11.83
N PRO A 89 -15.85 -21.67 11.47
CA PRO A 89 -15.06 -22.10 10.31
C PRO A 89 -15.62 -21.70 8.95
N GLN A 90 -16.93 -21.39 8.88
CA GLN A 90 -17.63 -21.06 7.63
C GLN A 90 -17.61 -19.56 7.34
N SER A 91 -17.28 -18.72 8.33
CA SER A 91 -17.17 -17.29 8.13
C SER A 91 -15.89 -16.89 7.41
N SER A 92 -16.06 -16.46 6.15
CA SER A 92 -14.98 -15.87 5.36
C SER A 92 -14.40 -14.62 6.02
N PHE A 93 -15.23 -13.85 6.72
CA PHE A 93 -14.80 -12.66 7.47
C PHE A 93 -13.85 -13.00 8.63
N VAL A 94 -14.12 -14.09 9.36
CA VAL A 94 -13.24 -14.57 10.42
C VAL A 94 -11.96 -15.17 9.83
N ALA A 95 -12.08 -15.94 8.74
CA ALA A 95 -10.93 -16.51 8.04
C ALA A 95 -9.97 -15.44 7.48
N ASP A 96 -10.49 -14.32 6.98
CA ASP A 96 -9.71 -13.19 6.45
C ASP A 96 -8.75 -12.60 7.49
N THR A 97 -9.12 -12.61 8.78
CA THR A 97 -8.28 -12.08 9.86
C THR A 97 -6.95 -12.82 9.96
N LEU A 98 -6.93 -14.14 9.76
CA LEU A 98 -5.68 -14.92 9.75
C LEU A 98 -4.78 -14.52 8.57
N GLY A 99 -5.37 -14.29 7.39
CA GLY A 99 -4.67 -13.77 6.22
C GLY A 99 -4.08 -12.38 6.48
N GLN A 100 -4.84 -11.49 7.12
CA GLN A 100 -4.37 -10.17 7.52
C GLN A 100 -3.20 -10.25 8.53
N VAL A 101 -3.26 -11.14 9.52
CA VAL A 101 -2.16 -11.36 10.49
C VAL A 101 -0.88 -11.73 9.75
N HIS A 102 -0.93 -12.74 8.88
CA HIS A 102 0.26 -13.19 8.15
C HIS A 102 0.81 -12.10 7.21
N LYS A 103 -0.07 -11.41 6.46
CA LYS A 103 0.33 -10.29 5.60
C LYS A 103 1.03 -9.19 6.39
N ASN A 104 0.47 -8.78 7.53
CA ASN A 104 1.05 -7.76 8.39
C ASN A 104 2.36 -8.22 9.03
N HIS A 105 2.48 -9.49 9.40
CA HIS A 105 3.71 -10.06 9.95
C HIS A 105 4.84 -10.04 8.91
N LEU A 106 4.56 -10.46 7.68
CA LEU A 106 5.53 -10.41 6.58
C LEU A 106 5.98 -8.98 6.29
N ASN A 107 5.06 -8.01 6.33
CA ASN A 107 5.38 -6.60 6.16
C ASN A 107 6.22 -6.06 7.33
N TYR A 108 5.95 -6.49 8.56
CA TYR A 108 6.74 -6.11 9.73
C TYR A 108 8.17 -6.66 9.67
N LEU A 109 8.33 -7.91 9.23
CA LEU A 109 9.64 -8.54 9.02
C LEU A 109 10.38 -7.96 7.81
N ASN A 110 9.66 -7.35 6.86
CA ASN A 110 10.25 -6.75 5.67
C ASN A 110 9.79 -5.30 5.46
N PRO A 111 10.33 -4.33 6.24
CA PRO A 111 9.93 -2.92 6.15
C PRO A 111 10.19 -2.30 4.77
N LEU A 112 11.15 -2.86 4.02
CA LEU A 112 11.43 -2.45 2.65
C LEU A 112 10.25 -2.73 1.71
N ASN A 113 9.37 -3.67 2.04
CA ASN A 113 8.20 -3.98 1.23
C ASN A 113 7.16 -2.84 1.26
N GLU A 114 6.90 -2.25 2.42
CA GLU A 114 6.02 -1.09 2.53
C GLU A 114 6.64 0.15 1.87
N LYS A 115 7.93 0.43 2.12
CA LYS A 115 8.65 1.48 1.38
C LYS A 115 8.61 1.28 -0.14
N ARG A 116 8.67 0.03 -0.62
CA ARG A 116 8.54 -0.29 -2.05
C ARG A 116 7.14 -0.02 -2.60
N LYS A 117 6.09 -0.17 -1.81
CA LYS A 117 4.73 0.20 -2.21
C LYS A 117 4.56 1.72 -2.30
N GLU A 118 5.22 2.46 -1.43
CA GLU A 118 5.23 3.94 -1.44
C GLU A 118 6.06 4.52 -2.60
N LEU A 119 7.08 3.79 -3.06
CA LEU A 119 7.89 4.16 -4.22
C LEU A 119 7.03 4.26 -5.49
N HIS A 120 7.20 5.37 -6.22
CA HIS A 120 6.59 5.57 -7.52
C HIS A 120 7.05 4.48 -8.50
N PHE A 121 6.20 4.10 -9.47
CA PHE A 121 6.48 3.05 -10.46
C PHE A 121 7.87 3.19 -11.08
N VAL A 122 8.20 4.41 -11.51
CA VAL A 122 9.48 4.76 -12.16
C VAL A 122 10.69 4.45 -11.27
N ASP A 123 10.63 4.81 -9.99
CA ASP A 123 11.73 4.54 -9.06
C ASP A 123 11.80 3.04 -8.73
N ARG A 124 10.64 2.41 -8.53
CA ARG A 124 10.53 0.98 -8.22
C ARG A 124 11.15 0.11 -9.32
N HIS A 125 10.93 0.48 -10.58
CA HIS A 125 11.39 -0.29 -11.75
C HIS A 125 12.62 0.33 -12.44
N ARG A 126 13.33 1.25 -11.77
CA ARG A 126 14.47 2.00 -12.31
C ARG A 126 15.48 1.12 -13.07
N THR A 127 15.92 0.04 -12.45
CA THR A 127 16.92 -0.88 -13.03
C THR A 127 16.40 -1.59 -14.28
N ALA A 128 15.13 -1.99 -14.27
CA ALA A 128 14.52 -2.66 -15.42
C ALA A 128 14.31 -1.69 -16.58
N LEU A 129 13.91 -0.45 -16.30
CA LEU A 129 13.80 0.60 -17.32
C LEU A 129 15.16 0.90 -17.95
N ILE A 130 16.24 1.07 -17.17
CA ILE A 130 17.60 1.27 -17.72
C ILE A 130 18.01 0.12 -18.64
N LYS A 131 17.76 -1.13 -18.24
CA LYS A 131 18.20 -2.30 -19.03
C LYS A 131 17.31 -2.58 -20.25
N GLY A 132 16.02 -2.30 -20.14
CA GLY A 132 15.00 -2.70 -21.11
C GLY A 132 14.68 -1.65 -22.18
N VAL A 133 14.79 -0.36 -21.86
CA VAL A 133 14.50 0.71 -22.81
C VAL A 133 15.68 0.89 -23.77
N ARG A 134 15.41 0.75 -25.07
CA ARG A 134 16.41 0.93 -26.14
C ARG A 134 16.22 2.21 -26.94
N ASP A 135 14.97 2.60 -27.14
CA ASP A 135 14.60 3.80 -27.90
C ASP A 135 14.40 4.99 -26.96
N THR A 136 15.53 5.49 -26.45
CA THR A 136 15.57 6.67 -25.58
C THR A 136 15.33 7.98 -26.33
N GLY A 137 15.52 7.99 -27.66
CA GLY A 137 15.24 9.16 -28.51
C GLY A 137 13.76 9.52 -28.51
N ALA A 138 12.89 8.56 -28.82
CA ALA A 138 11.45 8.79 -28.84
C ALA A 138 10.89 9.19 -27.46
N ILE A 139 11.54 8.79 -26.37
CA ILE A 139 11.19 9.25 -25.01
C ILE A 139 11.60 10.70 -24.83
N LEU A 140 12.82 11.07 -25.22
CA LEU A 140 13.31 12.45 -25.11
C LEU A 140 12.47 13.41 -25.95
N ASP A 141 12.08 13.03 -27.16
CA ASP A 141 11.19 13.83 -28.02
C ASP A 141 9.88 14.14 -27.29
N LYS A 142 9.24 13.11 -26.72
CA LYS A 142 7.98 13.26 -25.97
C LYS A 142 8.15 14.09 -24.70
N LEU A 143 9.27 13.93 -23.99
CA LEU A 143 9.57 14.76 -22.82
C LEU A 143 9.75 16.23 -23.20
N MET A 144 10.32 16.52 -24.36
CA MET A 144 10.45 17.88 -24.88
C MET A 144 9.08 18.43 -25.32
N ASP A 145 8.29 17.65 -26.05
CA ASP A 145 6.94 18.03 -26.51
C ASP A 145 6.00 18.36 -25.33
N GLU A 146 6.15 17.65 -24.22
CA GLU A 146 5.40 17.90 -22.97
C GLU A 146 6.02 18.99 -22.09
N GLU A 147 7.05 19.72 -22.59
CA GLU A 147 7.78 20.78 -21.88
C GLU A 147 8.38 20.33 -20.53
N LEU A 148 8.69 19.04 -20.39
CA LEU A 148 9.25 18.46 -19.18
C LEU A 148 10.77 18.66 -19.10
N ILE A 149 11.44 18.83 -20.24
CA ILE A 149 12.90 19.05 -20.34
C ILE A 149 13.22 20.24 -21.26
N SER A 150 14.36 20.90 -21.03
CA SER A 150 14.87 21.94 -21.94
C SER A 150 15.61 21.35 -23.14
N ASN A 151 15.80 22.15 -24.20
CA ASN A 151 16.67 21.79 -25.33
C ASN A 151 18.08 21.43 -24.87
N GLU A 152 18.65 22.17 -23.91
CA GLU A 152 19.99 21.87 -23.39
C GLU A 152 20.04 20.50 -22.71
N THR A 153 18.98 20.16 -21.96
CA THR A 153 18.86 18.85 -21.31
C THR A 153 18.72 17.74 -22.34
N TYR A 154 17.89 17.95 -23.36
CA TYR A 154 17.72 17.03 -24.47
C TYR A 154 19.06 16.75 -25.16
N ASP A 155 19.78 17.78 -25.58
CA ASP A 155 21.06 17.65 -26.29
C ASP A 155 22.12 16.97 -25.42
N ALA A 156 22.21 17.36 -24.14
CA ALA A 156 23.16 16.77 -23.19
C ALA A 156 22.91 15.27 -23.00
N VAL A 157 21.65 14.85 -22.86
CA VAL A 157 21.33 13.42 -22.76
C VAL A 157 21.58 12.73 -24.10
N ARG A 158 21.17 13.33 -25.22
CA ARG A 158 21.29 12.74 -26.56
C ARG A 158 22.74 12.48 -26.97
N ALA A 159 23.68 13.29 -26.48
CA ALA A 159 25.12 13.14 -26.71
C ALA A 159 25.73 11.92 -26.00
N LEU A 160 25.05 11.30 -25.03
CA LEU A 160 25.58 10.12 -24.33
C LEU A 160 25.64 8.90 -25.25
N THR A 161 26.70 8.10 -25.09
CA THR A 161 27.06 7.03 -26.02
C THR A 161 26.08 5.86 -26.03
N THR A 162 25.52 5.48 -24.87
CA THR A 162 24.69 4.28 -24.76
C THR A 162 23.25 4.61 -24.38
N PRO A 163 22.25 3.86 -24.86
CA PRO A 163 20.87 4.00 -24.41
C PRO A 163 20.71 3.84 -22.89
N GLN A 164 21.55 3.02 -22.25
CA GLN A 164 21.51 2.83 -20.80
C GLN A 164 21.94 4.10 -20.06
N ASP A 165 22.99 4.78 -20.52
CA ASP A 165 23.47 6.02 -19.92
C ASP A 165 22.46 7.15 -20.15
N GLN A 166 21.89 7.22 -21.36
CA GLN A 166 20.77 8.11 -21.67
C GLN A 166 19.60 7.88 -20.70
N MET A 167 19.20 6.63 -20.51
CA MET A 167 18.09 6.27 -19.63
C MET A 167 18.40 6.54 -18.15
N ARG A 168 19.66 6.41 -17.72
CA ARG A 168 20.09 6.79 -16.36
C ARG A 168 19.86 8.27 -16.11
N GLU A 169 20.22 9.12 -17.07
CA GLU A 169 20.08 10.57 -16.96
C GLU A 169 18.64 11.05 -17.08
N ILE A 170 17.84 10.50 -18.00
CA ILE A 170 16.39 10.76 -18.08
C ILE A 170 15.74 10.52 -16.72
N LEU A 171 16.01 9.36 -16.12
CA LEU A 171 15.44 9.00 -14.82
C LEU A 171 16.02 9.83 -13.67
N ARG A 172 17.27 10.31 -13.75
CA ARG A 172 17.84 11.23 -12.76
C ARG A 172 17.03 12.53 -12.75
N PHE A 173 16.79 13.10 -13.93
CA PHE A 173 16.02 14.33 -14.10
C PHE A 173 14.57 14.17 -13.66
N VAL A 174 13.88 13.14 -14.16
CA VAL A 174 12.48 12.85 -13.82
C VAL A 174 12.32 12.64 -12.32
N SER A 175 13.29 11.99 -11.67
CA SER A 175 13.24 11.80 -10.22
C SER A 175 13.51 13.06 -9.42
N SER A 176 14.37 13.98 -9.88
CA SER A 176 14.63 15.26 -9.21
C SER A 176 13.51 16.28 -9.40
N ALA A 177 12.79 16.25 -10.53
CA ALA A 177 11.67 17.15 -10.83
C ALA A 177 10.39 16.82 -10.04
N GLY A 178 10.36 15.70 -9.31
CA GLY A 178 9.28 15.35 -8.38
C GLY A 178 8.18 14.48 -8.98
N ARG A 179 7.12 14.25 -8.19
CA ARG A 179 6.09 13.22 -8.49
C ARG A 179 5.37 13.46 -9.83
N ARG A 180 5.00 14.70 -10.15
CA ARG A 180 4.32 15.05 -11.42
C ARG A 180 5.15 14.67 -12.66
N SER A 181 6.45 14.93 -12.61
CA SER A 181 7.36 14.56 -13.70
C SER A 181 7.43 13.04 -13.86
N LYS A 182 7.47 12.29 -12.75
CA LYS A 182 7.42 10.83 -12.77
C LYS A 182 6.11 10.29 -13.34
N ASP A 183 4.97 10.92 -13.00
CA ASP A 183 3.66 10.54 -13.51
C ASP A 183 3.60 10.72 -15.04
N ALA A 184 4.04 11.88 -15.54
CA ALA A 184 4.06 12.19 -16.97
C ALA A 184 4.99 11.23 -17.74
N PHE A 185 6.22 11.04 -17.26
CA PHE A 185 7.15 10.07 -17.83
C PHE A 185 6.55 8.65 -17.87
N TYR A 186 5.82 8.23 -16.82
CA TYR A 186 5.14 6.94 -16.82
C TYR A 186 4.04 6.86 -17.88
N GLN A 187 3.24 7.90 -18.09
CA GLN A 187 2.24 7.92 -19.16
C GLN A 187 2.88 7.82 -20.54
N ILE A 188 4.00 8.53 -20.77
CA ILE A 188 4.78 8.46 -22.00
C ILE A 188 5.19 7.01 -22.29
N ILE A 189 5.92 6.36 -21.39
CA ILE A 189 6.43 4.99 -21.63
C ILE A 189 5.29 3.95 -21.73
N LYS A 190 4.17 4.18 -21.04
CA LYS A 190 2.99 3.31 -21.11
C LYS A 190 2.28 3.42 -22.46
N GLY A 191 2.28 4.60 -23.08
CA GLY A 191 1.68 4.85 -24.40
C GLY A 191 2.53 4.37 -25.58
N MET A 192 3.82 4.07 -25.35
CA MET A 192 4.76 3.66 -26.40
C MET A 192 4.57 2.19 -26.79
N LYS A 193 4.22 1.95 -28.07
CA LYS A 193 3.95 0.60 -28.61
C LYS A 193 5.13 -0.37 -28.45
N ASN A 194 6.35 0.10 -28.66
CA ASN A 194 7.58 -0.69 -28.53
C ASN A 194 7.90 -1.05 -27.06
N LEU A 195 7.39 -0.31 -26.08
CA LEU A 195 7.59 -0.58 -24.66
C LEU A 195 6.44 -1.37 -24.03
N LYS A 196 5.36 -1.63 -24.76
CA LYS A 196 4.15 -2.29 -24.24
C LYS A 196 4.45 -3.58 -23.47
N HIS A 197 5.26 -4.48 -24.05
CA HIS A 197 5.61 -5.75 -23.40
C HIS A 197 6.39 -5.53 -22.09
N LEU A 198 7.40 -4.66 -22.11
CA LEU A 198 8.19 -4.32 -20.93
C LEU A 198 7.30 -3.73 -19.82
N ILE A 199 6.41 -2.81 -20.16
CA ILE A 199 5.52 -2.18 -19.17
C ILE A 199 4.52 -3.19 -18.60
N SER A 200 3.93 -4.06 -19.43
CA SER A 200 3.03 -5.13 -18.95
C SER A 200 3.73 -6.09 -17.99
N GLU A 201 4.96 -6.51 -18.32
CA GLU A 201 5.77 -7.35 -17.44
C GLU A 201 6.04 -6.67 -16.09
N LEU A 202 6.43 -5.39 -16.10
CA LEU A 202 6.72 -4.63 -14.89
C LEU A 202 5.47 -4.34 -14.04
N GLN A 203 4.30 -4.24 -14.67
CA GLN A 203 3.02 -4.10 -13.97
C GLN A 203 2.54 -5.43 -13.36
N GLY A 204 3.14 -6.56 -13.72
CA GLY A 204 2.68 -7.89 -13.30
C GLY A 204 1.38 -8.32 -13.99
N SER A 205 1.01 -7.69 -15.10
CA SER A 205 -0.13 -8.07 -15.93
C SER A 205 0.36 -9.02 -17.03
N ARG A 206 0.25 -10.34 -16.78
CA ARG A 206 0.37 -11.36 -17.82
C ARG A 206 -1.00 -11.67 -18.42
#